data_AF-A0A536HB54-F1
#
_entry.id   AF-A0A536HB54-F1
#
_cell.length_a   1.000
_cell.length_b   1.000
_cell.length_c   1.000
_cell.angle_alpha   90.00
_cell.angle_beta   90.00
_cell.angle_gamma   90.00
#
_symmetry.space_group_name_H-M   'P 1'
#
loop_
_entity.id
_entity.type
_entity.pdbx_description
1 polymer ?
#
loop_
_entity_poly.entity_id
_entity_poly.type
_entity_poly.pdbx_seq_one_letter_code
_entity_poly.pdbx_strand_id
1 'polypeptide(L)'
;MRVALCGLVGILLAACTGGGPVGGHDPLPTALQPWVTFPVDASPRPIVLVDAPVAGPRGFYGSENAKLAFERGAFDRPTRLPTGPASASGYPIINADKAFDLLKAQSNGPPAGSLRLTISDVRLGTGTFLTDRGSKTMPVWLFSMAEVDGPIAVLAVAPEALWFPPDLGPGQSHDIGASVGRDNRTLTVNFVGAESDTGPCG
;
A
#
# COMPACT_ATOMS: atom_id res chain seq x y z
N MET A 1 36.76 82.84 -17.74
CA MET A 1 37.75 82.95 -18.83
C MET A 1 38.35 81.56 -19.05
N ARG A 2 38.05 80.94 -20.21
CA ARG A 2 38.56 79.64 -20.76
C ARG A 2 38.21 78.36 -19.97
N VAL A 3 37.98 77.18 -20.55
CA VAL A 3 37.59 76.61 -21.87
C VAL A 3 36.99 75.22 -21.53
N ALA A 4 36.10 74.72 -22.38
CA ALA A 4 35.34 73.48 -22.29
C ALA A 4 36.13 72.17 -22.10
N LEU A 5 35.47 71.13 -21.58
CA LEU A 5 35.61 69.77 -22.12
C LEU A 5 34.30 68.96 -21.96
N CYS A 6 33.73 68.59 -23.10
CA CYS A 6 32.68 67.58 -23.26
C CYS A 6 33.18 66.21 -22.81
N GLY A 7 32.34 65.47 -22.09
CA GLY A 7 32.52 64.04 -21.81
C GLY A 7 31.17 63.33 -21.80
N LEU A 8 30.80 62.79 -22.96
CA LEU A 8 29.61 62.00 -23.23
C LEU A 8 29.94 60.52 -22.95
N VAL A 9 28.91 59.70 -22.69
CA VAL A 9 28.91 58.21 -22.67
C VAL A 9 29.39 57.57 -21.34
N GLY A 10 28.70 56.62 -20.73
CA GLY A 10 27.48 55.88 -21.10
C GLY A 10 26.92 55.13 -19.88
N ILE A 11 25.59 55.00 -19.85
CA ILE A 11 24.86 54.21 -18.86
C ILE A 11 25.05 52.74 -19.22
N LEU A 12 25.86 52.01 -18.45
CA LEU A 12 25.91 50.56 -18.50
C LEU A 12 24.75 50.00 -17.66
N LEU A 13 23.63 49.74 -18.33
CA LEU A 13 22.61 48.80 -17.86
C LEU A 13 23.22 47.39 -17.90
N ALA A 14 23.76 46.94 -16.77
CA ALA A 14 24.12 45.54 -16.59
C ALA A 14 22.82 44.72 -16.41
N ALA A 15 22.17 44.39 -17.53
CA ALA A 15 21.21 43.31 -17.58
C ALA A 15 22.00 42.00 -17.43
N CYS A 16 22.05 41.44 -16.23
CA CYS A 16 22.40 40.03 -16.06
C CYS A 16 21.24 39.17 -16.55
N THR A 17 21.05 39.09 -17.87
CA THR A 17 20.31 38.00 -18.51
C THR A 17 21.19 36.76 -18.45
N GLY A 18 21.28 36.18 -17.25
CA GLY A 18 21.83 34.85 -17.01
C GLY A 18 20.70 33.82 -16.91
N GLY A 19 19.73 33.88 -17.83
CA GLY A 19 18.76 32.80 -18.02
C GLY A 19 19.45 31.67 -18.77
N GLY A 20 20.32 30.93 -18.09
CA GLY A 20 20.74 29.62 -18.59
C GLY A 20 19.50 28.75 -18.77
N PRO A 21 19.52 27.78 -19.70
CA PRO A 21 18.45 26.80 -19.75
C PRO A 21 18.35 26.17 -18.36
N VAL A 22 17.17 26.22 -17.75
CA VAL A 22 16.83 25.43 -16.55
C VAL A 22 16.66 23.99 -17.03
N GLY A 23 17.73 23.42 -17.57
CA GLY A 23 17.78 22.18 -18.29
C GLY A 23 18.68 21.22 -17.53
N GLY A 24 18.04 20.36 -16.74
CA GLY A 24 18.69 19.35 -15.92
C GLY A 24 18.01 19.26 -14.57
N HIS A 25 16.84 18.63 -14.52
CA HIS A 25 16.46 17.99 -13.27
C HIS A 25 17.46 16.86 -13.07
N ASP A 26 18.14 16.84 -11.91
CA ASP A 26 18.85 15.64 -11.50
C ASP A 26 17.92 14.44 -11.69
N PRO A 27 18.41 13.32 -12.22
CA PRO A 27 17.58 12.14 -12.40
C PRO A 27 16.94 11.84 -11.04
N LEU A 28 15.60 11.72 -11.04
CA LEU A 28 14.88 11.32 -9.83
C LEU A 28 15.59 10.12 -9.22
N PRO A 29 15.91 10.14 -7.91
CA PRO A 29 16.49 9.00 -7.24
C PRO A 29 15.75 7.72 -7.62
N THR A 30 16.46 6.60 -7.75
CA THR A 30 15.87 5.31 -8.15
C THR A 30 14.61 4.97 -7.33
N ALA A 31 14.58 5.34 -6.06
CA ALA A 31 13.44 5.16 -5.17
C ALA A 31 12.14 5.89 -5.61
N LEU A 32 12.25 6.98 -6.37
CA LEU A 32 11.11 7.77 -6.87
C LEU A 32 10.64 7.35 -8.26
N GLN A 33 11.42 6.54 -8.97
CA GLN A 33 11.05 6.05 -10.31
C GLN A 33 9.68 5.34 -10.34
N PRO A 34 9.31 4.50 -9.34
CA PRO A 34 7.98 3.85 -9.35
C PRO A 34 6.81 4.83 -9.19
N TRP A 35 7.05 6.07 -8.75
CA TRP A 35 6.04 7.08 -8.46
C TRP A 35 5.79 8.06 -9.60
N VAL A 36 6.58 8.03 -10.67
CA VAL A 36 6.51 9.02 -11.77
C VAL A 36 5.15 9.04 -12.46
N THR A 37 4.42 7.93 -12.43
CA THR A 37 3.08 7.79 -13.03
C THR A 37 1.95 7.99 -12.02
N PHE A 38 2.26 8.29 -10.75
CA PHE A 38 1.25 8.50 -9.73
C PHE A 38 0.46 9.79 -10.03
N PRO A 39 -0.87 9.72 -10.25
CA PRO A 39 -1.63 10.89 -10.67
C PRO A 39 -1.97 11.78 -9.47
N VAL A 40 -1.01 12.59 -9.04
CA VAL A 40 -1.13 13.48 -7.88
C VAL A 40 -2.32 14.44 -7.97
N ASP A 41 -2.64 14.91 -9.17
CA ASP A 41 -3.70 15.91 -9.43
C ASP A 41 -5.04 15.29 -9.85
N ALA A 42 -5.18 13.96 -9.84
CA ALA A 42 -6.46 13.32 -10.14
C ALA A 42 -7.54 13.67 -9.11
N SER A 43 -8.80 13.72 -9.55
CA SER A 43 -9.96 13.95 -8.68
C SER A 43 -11.07 12.91 -8.94
N PRO A 44 -11.32 11.98 -8.00
CA PRO A 44 -10.60 11.79 -6.74
C PRO A 44 -9.19 11.21 -6.97
N ARG A 45 -8.21 11.66 -6.17
CA ARG A 45 -6.86 11.10 -6.21
C ARG A 45 -6.87 9.67 -5.67
N PRO A 46 -6.39 8.67 -6.44
CA PRO A 46 -6.31 7.28 -5.99
C PRO A 46 -5.61 7.16 -4.64
N ILE A 47 -6.03 6.19 -3.82
CA ILE A 47 -5.42 5.92 -2.52
C ILE A 47 -4.19 5.03 -2.72
N VAL A 48 -3.08 5.37 -2.07
CA VAL A 48 -2.00 4.39 -1.90
C VAL A 48 -2.20 3.74 -0.55
N LEU A 49 -2.52 2.45 -0.57
CA LEU A 49 -2.61 1.66 0.63
C LEU A 49 -1.19 1.33 1.11
N VAL A 50 -0.89 1.64 2.36
CA VAL A 50 0.42 1.33 2.97
C VAL A 50 0.36 -0.03 3.67
N ASP A 51 -0.77 -0.35 4.29
CA ASP A 51 -1.00 -1.66 4.91
C ASP A 51 -1.36 -2.75 3.88
N ALA A 52 -1.41 -4.00 4.34
CA ALA A 52 -2.07 -5.08 3.61
C ALA A 52 -3.59 -4.84 3.48
N PRO A 53 -4.24 -5.34 2.41
CA PRO A 53 -5.69 -5.21 2.21
C PRO A 53 -6.52 -6.07 3.17
N VAL A 54 -5.88 -6.84 4.05
CA VAL A 54 -6.51 -7.65 5.09
C VAL A 54 -5.94 -7.21 6.43
N ALA A 55 -6.80 -6.71 7.31
CA ALA A 55 -6.40 -6.45 8.69
C ALA A 55 -6.42 -7.76 9.47
N GLY A 56 -5.27 -8.11 10.05
CA GLY A 56 -5.10 -9.32 10.83
C GLY A 56 -6.02 -9.37 12.06
N PRO A 57 -6.29 -10.58 12.59
CA PRO A 57 -7.12 -10.74 13.78
C PRO A 57 -6.47 -10.14 15.02
N ARG A 58 -7.31 -9.80 16.01
CA ARG A 58 -6.85 -9.38 17.33
C ARG A 58 -6.23 -10.53 18.13
N GLY A 59 -6.65 -11.74 17.83
CA GLY A 59 -6.20 -12.96 18.49
C GLY A 59 -6.94 -14.18 17.94
N PHE A 60 -6.56 -15.34 18.47
CA PHE A 60 -7.20 -16.62 18.16
C PHE A 60 -7.60 -17.31 19.45
N TYR A 61 -8.73 -18.01 19.43
CA TYR A 61 -9.23 -18.81 20.53
C TYR A 61 -8.89 -20.30 20.36
N GLY A 62 -8.87 -21.05 21.46
CA GLY A 62 -8.73 -22.50 21.47
C GLY A 62 -7.28 -23.01 21.42
N SER A 63 -6.58 -22.89 20.28
CA SER A 63 -5.23 -23.45 20.11
C SER A 63 -4.41 -22.77 19.00
N GLU A 64 -3.09 -23.03 18.98
CA GLU A 64 -2.16 -22.62 17.93
C GLU A 64 -2.58 -23.12 16.53
N ASN A 65 -3.36 -24.20 16.45
CA ASN A 65 -3.87 -24.70 15.17
C ASN A 65 -4.82 -23.72 14.47
N ALA A 66 -5.58 -22.90 15.20
CA ALA A 66 -6.46 -21.90 14.57
C ALA A 66 -5.65 -20.79 13.90
N LYS A 67 -4.58 -20.34 14.56
CA LYS A 67 -3.61 -19.41 13.98
C LYS A 67 -2.96 -20.00 12.72
N LEU A 68 -2.49 -21.25 12.79
CA LEU A 68 -1.92 -21.93 11.63
C LEU A 68 -2.94 -22.11 10.50
N ALA A 69 -4.18 -22.49 10.80
CA ALA A 69 -5.24 -22.62 9.80
C ALA A 69 -5.51 -21.27 9.09
N PHE A 70 -5.53 -20.16 9.83
CA PHE A 70 -5.65 -18.82 9.27
C PHE A 70 -4.47 -18.45 8.36
N GLU A 71 -3.24 -18.59 8.86
CA GLU A 71 -2.01 -18.29 8.11
C GLU A 71 -1.83 -19.13 6.84
N ARG A 72 -2.43 -20.32 6.82
CA ARG A 72 -2.43 -21.24 5.67
C ARG A 72 -3.67 -21.12 4.78
N GLY A 73 -4.53 -20.14 5.03
CA GLY A 73 -5.74 -19.89 4.25
C GLY A 73 -6.75 -21.04 4.26
N ALA A 74 -6.77 -21.85 5.33
CA ALA A 74 -7.63 -23.01 5.47
C ALA A 74 -9.05 -22.60 5.90
N PHE A 75 -9.77 -21.93 5.01
CA PHE A 75 -11.14 -21.44 5.26
C PHE A 75 -12.19 -22.35 4.61
N ASP A 76 -13.30 -22.60 5.32
CA ASP A 76 -14.51 -23.11 4.67
C ASP A 76 -15.28 -21.95 4.06
N ARG A 77 -15.42 -21.98 2.73
CA ARG A 77 -16.14 -20.94 2.00
C ARG A 77 -17.65 -21.10 2.28
N PRO A 78 -18.36 -20.01 2.64
CA PRO A 78 -19.82 -20.03 2.68
C PRO A 78 -20.41 -20.44 1.33
N THR A 79 -21.50 -21.20 1.35
CA THR A 79 -22.20 -21.62 0.12
C THR A 79 -22.79 -20.45 -0.66
N ARG A 80 -23.09 -19.34 0.03
CA ARG A 80 -23.47 -18.07 -0.58
C ARG A 80 -22.75 -16.92 0.11
N LEU A 81 -22.16 -16.05 -0.69
CA LEU A 81 -21.58 -14.80 -0.27
C LEU A 81 -22.45 -13.63 -0.74
N PRO A 82 -22.56 -12.55 0.04
CA PRO A 82 -23.33 -11.38 -0.35
C PRO A 82 -22.66 -10.63 -1.52
N THR A 83 -23.44 -10.19 -2.49
CA THR A 83 -22.93 -9.33 -3.56
C THR A 83 -22.53 -7.95 -3.03
N GLY A 84 -23.30 -7.40 -2.09
CA GLY A 84 -23.11 -6.05 -1.58
C GLY A 84 -23.56 -4.95 -2.55
N PRO A 85 -23.46 -3.68 -2.14
CA PRO A 85 -23.72 -2.55 -3.02
C PRO A 85 -22.56 -2.35 -4.01
N ALA A 86 -22.84 -1.69 -5.15
CA ALA A 86 -21.80 -1.31 -6.11
C ALA A 86 -20.87 -0.21 -5.60
N SER A 87 -21.34 0.60 -4.63
CA SER A 87 -20.56 1.67 -4.00
C SER A 87 -20.90 1.85 -2.53
N ALA A 88 -19.94 2.34 -1.74
CA ALA A 88 -20.13 2.72 -0.34
C ALA A 88 -19.12 3.80 0.05
N SER A 89 -19.57 4.81 0.81
CA SER A 89 -18.71 5.91 1.30
C SER A 89 -17.89 6.62 0.20
N GLY A 90 -18.45 6.73 -1.01
CA GLY A 90 -17.78 7.34 -2.16
C GLY A 90 -16.78 6.44 -2.91
N TYR A 91 -16.69 5.16 -2.54
CA TYR A 91 -15.83 4.17 -3.21
C TYR A 91 -16.63 3.19 -4.06
N PRO A 92 -16.12 2.76 -5.22
CA PRO A 92 -16.54 1.51 -5.84
C PRO A 92 -16.19 0.34 -4.92
N ILE A 93 -17.07 -0.67 -4.86
CA ILE A 93 -16.97 -1.77 -3.90
C ILE A 93 -16.90 -3.11 -4.63
N ILE A 94 -15.91 -3.93 -4.26
CA ILE A 94 -15.86 -5.33 -4.67
C ILE A 94 -16.95 -6.12 -3.96
N ASN A 95 -17.43 -7.21 -4.57
CA ASN A 95 -18.32 -8.13 -3.88
C ASN A 95 -17.57 -9.01 -2.85
N ALA A 96 -18.32 -9.70 -1.98
CA ALA A 96 -17.70 -10.55 -0.96
C ALA A 96 -16.96 -11.76 -1.53
N ASP A 97 -17.30 -12.23 -2.73
CA ASP A 97 -16.54 -13.29 -3.41
C ASP A 97 -15.08 -12.85 -3.68
N LYS A 98 -14.89 -11.64 -4.21
CA LYS A 98 -13.56 -11.07 -4.43
C LYS A 98 -12.84 -10.77 -3.12
N ALA A 99 -13.56 -10.33 -2.09
CA ALA A 99 -12.97 -10.13 -0.77
C ALA A 99 -12.51 -11.45 -0.14
N PHE A 100 -13.25 -12.55 -0.32
CA PHE A 100 -12.80 -13.88 0.11
C PHE A 100 -11.53 -14.31 -0.64
N ASP A 101 -11.43 -14.00 -1.94
CA ASP A 101 -10.22 -14.30 -2.71
C ASP A 101 -9.00 -13.53 -2.16
N LEU A 102 -9.17 -12.25 -1.77
CA LEU A 102 -8.14 -11.47 -1.08
C LEU A 102 -7.78 -12.06 0.29
N LEU A 103 -8.78 -12.49 1.07
CA LEU A 103 -8.56 -13.17 2.35
C LEU A 103 -7.72 -14.44 2.19
N LYS A 104 -7.95 -15.22 1.12
CA LYS A 104 -7.14 -16.41 0.83
C LYS A 104 -5.75 -16.09 0.32
N ALA A 105 -5.58 -15.00 -0.42
CA ALA A 105 -4.32 -14.63 -1.05
C ALA A 105 -3.21 -14.29 -0.04
N GLN A 106 -3.55 -13.94 1.21
CA GLN A 106 -2.58 -13.72 2.29
C GLN A 106 -1.89 -15.01 2.79
N SER A 107 -2.31 -16.18 2.30
CA SER A 107 -1.78 -17.46 2.76
C SER A 107 -0.30 -17.62 2.42
N ASN A 108 0.50 -18.07 3.38
CA ASN A 108 1.94 -18.32 3.22
C ASN A 108 2.26 -19.78 2.85
N GLY A 109 1.30 -20.51 2.27
CA GLY A 109 1.51 -21.88 1.79
C GLY A 109 0.22 -22.65 1.54
N PRO A 110 0.31 -23.95 1.22
CA PRO A 110 -0.88 -24.78 1.13
C PRO A 110 -1.55 -24.92 2.51
N PRO A 111 -2.88 -25.13 2.56
CA PRO A 111 -3.57 -25.51 3.78
C PRO A 111 -2.84 -26.68 4.45
N ALA A 112 -2.52 -26.54 5.73
CA ALA A 112 -1.82 -27.55 6.51
C ALA A 112 -2.59 -27.83 7.79
N GLY A 113 -2.54 -29.07 8.26
CA GLY A 113 -3.36 -29.54 9.39
C GLY A 113 -4.78 -29.94 8.96
N SER A 114 -5.53 -30.51 9.90
CA SER A 114 -6.90 -30.94 9.70
C SER A 114 -7.94 -29.85 9.99
N LEU A 115 -7.57 -28.82 10.75
CA LEU A 115 -8.46 -27.73 11.12
C LEU A 115 -8.71 -26.81 9.93
N ARG A 116 -9.98 -26.46 9.73
CA ARG A 116 -10.43 -25.44 8.79
C ARG A 116 -11.30 -24.45 9.56
N LEU A 117 -11.13 -23.17 9.27
CA LEU A 117 -11.89 -22.09 9.90
C LEU A 117 -13.19 -21.88 9.14
N THR A 118 -14.32 -22.13 9.81
CA THR A 118 -15.63 -21.96 9.20
C THR A 118 -16.08 -20.51 9.33
N ILE A 119 -16.32 -19.87 8.19
CA ILE A 119 -16.87 -18.52 8.13
C ILE A 119 -18.37 -18.58 8.43
N SER A 120 -18.78 -17.96 9.53
CA SER A 120 -20.16 -17.98 10.03
C SER A 120 -21.00 -16.78 9.59
N ASP A 121 -20.37 -15.64 9.33
CA ASP A 121 -21.02 -14.41 8.88
C ASP A 121 -20.10 -13.61 7.95
N VAL A 122 -20.71 -12.99 6.94
CA VAL A 122 -20.04 -12.06 6.02
C VAL A 122 -20.92 -10.85 5.79
N ARG A 123 -20.41 -9.67 6.12
CA ARG A 123 -21.16 -8.41 6.00
C ARG A 123 -20.28 -7.24 5.63
N LEU A 124 -20.87 -6.23 4.97
CA LEU A 124 -20.20 -4.97 4.73
C LEU A 124 -20.13 -4.16 6.03
N GLY A 125 -19.01 -3.48 6.25
CA GLY A 125 -18.79 -2.60 7.39
C GLY A 125 -17.68 -1.60 7.09
N THR A 126 -17.02 -1.14 8.15
CA THR A 126 -15.89 -0.20 8.07
C THR A 126 -14.69 -0.70 8.86
N GLY A 127 -13.49 -0.47 8.33
CA GLY A 127 -12.21 -0.74 8.99
C GLY A 127 -11.23 0.41 8.76
N THR A 128 -10.18 0.48 9.57
CA THR A 128 -9.16 1.52 9.46
C THR A 128 -7.90 0.93 8.86
N PHE A 129 -7.34 1.60 7.85
CA PHE A 129 -6.08 1.23 7.21
C PHE A 129 -5.17 2.45 7.09
N LEU A 130 -3.86 2.22 7.10
CA LEU A 130 -2.86 3.21 6.79
C LEU A 130 -2.78 3.47 5.27
N THR A 131 -2.76 4.75 4.91
CA THR A 131 -2.67 5.22 3.53
C THR A 131 -1.56 6.27 3.39
N ASP A 132 -1.27 6.70 2.16
CA ASP A 132 -0.39 7.86 1.88
C ASP A 132 -0.83 9.17 2.54
N ARG A 133 -2.03 9.21 3.13
CA ARG A 133 -2.62 10.39 3.78
C ARG A 133 -2.94 10.14 5.26
N GLY A 134 -2.28 9.14 5.85
CA GLY A 134 -2.50 8.70 7.23
C GLY A 134 -3.61 7.65 7.35
N SER A 135 -4.00 7.36 8.58
CA SER A 135 -5.05 6.37 8.87
C SER A 135 -6.40 6.83 8.34
N LYS A 136 -7.10 5.93 7.66
CA LYS A 136 -8.40 6.21 7.04
C LYS A 136 -9.39 5.09 7.30
N THR A 137 -10.59 5.46 7.73
CA THR A 137 -11.72 4.54 7.81
C THR A 137 -12.33 4.34 6.43
N MET A 138 -12.38 3.08 5.97
CA MET A 138 -12.81 2.70 4.64
C MET A 138 -13.79 1.51 4.68
N PRO A 139 -14.61 1.33 3.64
CA PRO A 139 -15.47 0.16 3.53
C PRO A 139 -14.68 -1.15 3.55
N VAL A 140 -15.18 -2.14 4.28
CA VAL A 140 -14.60 -3.49 4.39
C VAL A 140 -15.67 -4.57 4.34
N TRP A 141 -15.28 -5.75 3.90
CA TRP A 141 -16.00 -6.99 4.16
C TRP A 141 -15.49 -7.60 5.46
N LEU A 142 -16.40 -7.83 6.39
CA LEU A 142 -16.14 -8.40 7.70
C LEU A 142 -16.49 -9.89 7.66
N PHE A 143 -15.49 -10.74 7.88
CA PHE A 143 -15.63 -12.19 7.94
C PHE A 143 -15.53 -12.68 9.38
N SER A 144 -16.59 -13.28 9.90
CA SER A 144 -16.61 -13.81 11.27
C SER A 144 -16.34 -15.31 11.30
N MET A 145 -15.55 -15.76 12.26
CA MET A 145 -15.20 -17.17 12.51
C MET A 145 -15.19 -17.38 14.03
N ALA A 146 -15.53 -18.58 14.51
CA ALA A 146 -15.68 -18.83 15.94
C ALA A 146 -14.32 -18.79 16.69
N GLU A 147 -13.26 -19.22 16.02
CA GLU A 147 -11.92 -19.36 16.56
C GLU A 147 -11.08 -18.07 16.46
N VAL A 148 -11.67 -16.98 15.92
CA VAL A 148 -10.98 -15.73 15.66
C VAL A 148 -11.58 -14.61 16.52
N ASP A 149 -10.73 -13.84 17.19
CA ASP A 149 -11.18 -12.71 17.99
C ASP A 149 -11.61 -11.53 17.11
N GLY A 150 -12.93 -11.39 16.97
CA GLY A 150 -13.58 -10.38 16.14
C GLY A 150 -13.60 -10.76 14.65
N PRO A 151 -14.31 -9.96 13.84
CA PRO A 151 -14.34 -10.18 12.40
C PRO A 151 -13.02 -9.76 11.75
N ILE A 152 -12.59 -10.53 10.76
CA ILE A 152 -11.48 -10.15 9.88
C ILE A 152 -11.98 -9.11 8.89
N ALA A 153 -11.30 -7.98 8.82
CA ALA A 153 -11.63 -6.91 7.90
C ALA A 153 -10.80 -7.03 6.62
N VAL A 154 -11.48 -7.24 5.50
CA VAL A 154 -10.90 -7.21 4.16
C VAL A 154 -11.34 -5.93 3.46
N LEU A 155 -10.41 -5.15 2.93
CA LEU A 155 -10.70 -3.91 2.22
C LEU A 155 -11.70 -4.17 1.08
N ALA A 156 -12.82 -3.44 1.10
CA ALA A 156 -13.87 -3.60 0.11
C ALA A 156 -13.74 -2.60 -1.05
N VAL A 157 -12.86 -1.60 -0.92
CA VAL A 157 -12.58 -0.60 -1.95
C VAL A 157 -12.02 -1.29 -3.19
N ALA A 158 -12.65 -1.05 -4.35
CA ALA A 158 -12.26 -1.69 -5.58
C ALA A 158 -10.90 -1.18 -6.11
N PRO A 159 -10.11 -2.02 -6.80
CA PRO A 159 -8.76 -1.70 -7.21
C PRO A 159 -8.61 -0.41 -8.01
N GLU A 160 -9.61 -0.01 -8.79
CA GLU A 160 -9.62 1.22 -9.58
C GLU A 160 -9.59 2.52 -8.74
N ALA A 161 -9.95 2.46 -7.47
CA ALA A 161 -9.82 3.58 -6.53
C ALA A 161 -8.47 3.56 -5.78
N LEU A 162 -7.67 2.51 -5.98
CA LEU A 162 -6.35 2.33 -5.39
C LEU A 162 -5.28 2.58 -6.45
N TRP A 163 -4.10 2.97 -5.99
CA TRP A 163 -2.91 3.01 -6.82
C TRP A 163 -1.79 2.25 -6.13
N PHE A 164 -1.05 1.50 -6.93
CA PHE A 164 0.15 0.79 -6.54
C PHE A 164 1.18 0.97 -7.65
N PRO A 165 2.48 1.00 -7.32
CA PRO A 165 3.51 1.04 -8.35
C PRO A 165 3.39 -0.20 -9.26
N PRO A 166 3.38 -0.06 -10.59
CA PRO A 166 3.13 -1.18 -11.51
C PRO A 166 4.04 -2.39 -11.29
N ASP A 167 5.32 -2.13 -10.99
CA ASP A 167 6.34 -3.17 -10.78
C ASP A 167 6.19 -3.92 -9.45
N LEU A 168 5.44 -3.34 -8.50
CA LEU A 168 5.23 -3.90 -7.17
C LEU A 168 3.88 -4.64 -7.04
N GLY A 169 2.92 -4.31 -7.90
CA GLY A 169 1.59 -4.93 -7.92
C GLY A 169 0.73 -4.61 -6.68
N PRO A 170 -0.55 -5.02 -6.67
CA PRO A 170 -1.45 -4.79 -5.55
C PRO A 170 -1.23 -5.80 -4.41
N GLY A 171 -1.48 -5.36 -3.17
CA GLY A 171 -1.83 -6.26 -2.06
C GLY A 171 -0.68 -6.98 -1.37
N GLN A 172 0.56 -6.50 -1.49
CA GLN A 172 1.68 -6.96 -0.67
C GLN A 172 2.21 -5.79 0.16
N SER A 173 2.57 -6.07 1.42
CA SER A 173 3.35 -5.14 2.24
C SER A 173 4.76 -5.11 1.66
N HIS A 174 5.23 -3.95 1.21
CA HIS A 174 6.60 -3.78 0.68
C HIS A 174 7.56 -3.17 1.70
N ASP A 175 7.09 -2.91 2.91
CA ASP A 175 7.83 -2.32 4.02
C ASP A 175 8.69 -3.34 4.78
N ILE A 176 8.23 -4.59 4.90
CA ILE A 176 8.96 -5.70 5.51
C ILE A 176 8.49 -7.06 4.98
N GLY A 177 9.40 -8.01 4.81
CA GLY A 177 9.08 -9.36 4.40
C GLY A 177 10.25 -10.32 4.58
N ALA A 178 9.95 -11.61 4.62
CA ALA A 178 10.98 -12.65 4.65
C ALA A 178 10.58 -13.82 3.76
N SER A 179 11.54 -14.37 3.04
CA SER A 179 11.37 -15.59 2.25
C SER A 179 12.46 -16.61 2.62
N VAL A 180 12.07 -17.88 2.67
CA VAL A 180 13.00 -18.99 2.92
C VAL A 180 13.41 -19.58 1.57
N GLY A 181 14.71 -19.69 1.36
CA GLY A 181 15.29 -20.33 0.19
C GLY A 181 14.87 -21.80 0.10
N ARG A 182 14.90 -22.36 -1.12
CA ARG A 182 14.54 -23.77 -1.37
C ARG A 182 15.42 -24.78 -0.61
N ASP A 183 16.58 -24.34 -0.14
CA ASP A 183 17.51 -25.11 0.67
C ASP A 183 17.07 -25.25 2.15
N ASN A 184 16.00 -24.56 2.55
CA ASN A 184 15.52 -24.43 3.94
C ASN A 184 16.61 -23.95 4.92
N ARG A 185 17.64 -23.27 4.40
CA ARG A 185 18.81 -22.82 5.17
C ARG A 185 19.12 -21.34 4.94
N THR A 186 18.61 -20.77 3.86
CA THR A 186 18.73 -19.35 3.55
C THR A 186 17.45 -18.62 3.90
N LEU A 187 17.56 -17.51 4.64
CA LEU A 187 16.46 -16.58 4.91
C LEU A 187 16.80 -15.24 4.27
N THR A 188 16.00 -14.77 3.32
CA THR A 188 16.11 -13.43 2.75
C THR A 188 15.07 -12.55 3.41
N VAL A 189 15.52 -11.53 4.15
CA VAL A 189 14.66 -10.52 4.77
C VAL A 189 14.79 -9.22 3.98
N ASN A 190 13.67 -8.65 3.60
CA ASN A 190 13.58 -7.32 3.01
C ASN A 190 12.91 -6.42 4.04
N PHE A 191 13.43 -5.23 4.26
CA PHE A 191 12.77 -4.22 5.09
C PHE A 191 13.22 -2.84 4.62
N VAL A 192 12.39 -1.83 4.89
CA VAL A 192 12.77 -0.45 4.68
C VAL A 192 13.68 0.00 5.83
N GLY A 193 14.95 0.27 5.51
CA GLY A 193 15.98 0.71 6.44
C GLY A 193 17.08 1.50 5.73
N ALA A 194 17.98 2.11 6.49
CA ALA A 194 19.17 2.77 5.95
C ALA A 194 20.24 1.73 5.56
N GLU A 195 21.09 2.06 4.59
CA GLU A 195 22.27 1.24 4.30
C GLU A 195 23.19 1.17 5.53
N SER A 196 23.70 -0.03 5.82
CA SER A 196 24.45 -0.34 7.03
C SER A 196 25.84 0.32 7.14
N ASP A 197 26.24 1.13 6.15
CA ASP A 197 27.65 1.52 6.01
C ASP A 197 27.90 3.05 6.09
N THR A 198 26.88 3.90 6.32
CA THR A 198 27.04 5.37 6.19
C THR A 198 26.28 6.28 7.18
N GLY A 199 25.93 5.87 8.41
CA GLY A 199 25.40 6.83 9.41
C GLY A 199 25.12 6.28 10.81
N PRO A 200 24.69 7.11 11.78
CA PRO A 200 24.47 6.65 13.16
C PRO A 200 23.30 5.64 13.33
N CYS A 201 22.63 5.27 12.23
CA CYS A 201 21.65 4.20 12.15
C CYS A 201 21.99 3.18 11.03
N GLY A 202 23.27 3.13 10.62
CA GLY A 202 23.88 2.24 9.63
C GLY A 202 25.39 2.25 9.81
#